data_AF-T0ZFJ0-F1
#
_entry.id   AF-T0ZFJ0-F1
#
_cell.length_a   1.000
_cell.length_b   1.000
_cell.length_c   1.000
_cell.angle_alpha   90.00
_cell.angle_beta   90.00
_cell.angle_gamma   90.00
#
_symmetry.space_group_name_H-M   'P 1'
#
loop_
_entity.id
_entity.type
_entity.pdbx_description
1 polymer ?
#
loop_
_entity_poly.entity_id
_entity_poly.type
_entity_poly.pdbx_seq_one_letter_code
_entity_poly.pdbx_strand_id
1 'polypeptide(L)'
;MNEIDLTLFQEVVTEGELKALKLKGAKAYIGFEPSGTAHIGTALMWTARINNLIEAGVSVKILMADWHAMINDKLGGDIERIMESGRSMVAGFKALGLDERAE
;
A
#
# COMPACT_ATOMS: atom_id res chain seq x y z
N MET A 1 -13.39 12.69 11.11
CA MET A 1 -13.08 11.51 10.26
C MET A 1 -13.53 11.87 8.88
N ASN A 2 -12.63 11.77 7.92
CA ASN A 2 -12.96 12.08 6.53
C ASN A 2 -13.71 10.90 5.91
N GLU A 3 -14.49 11.16 4.87
CA GLU A 3 -14.98 10.08 4.00
C GLU A 3 -13.81 9.58 3.14
N ILE A 4 -13.88 8.32 2.68
CA ILE A 4 -12.94 7.80 1.69
C ILE A 4 -13.21 8.52 0.36
N ASP A 5 -12.18 9.10 -0.23
CA ASP A 5 -12.30 9.76 -1.54
C ASP A 5 -12.31 8.69 -2.63
N LEU A 6 -13.51 8.32 -3.06
CA LEU A 6 -13.70 7.27 -4.06
C LEU A 6 -13.16 7.68 -5.45
N THR A 7 -12.90 8.97 -5.70
CA THR A 7 -12.35 9.43 -6.98
C THR A 7 -10.90 8.98 -7.21
N LEU A 8 -10.20 8.57 -6.14
CA LEU A 8 -8.86 8.01 -6.21
C LEU A 8 -8.83 6.56 -6.71
N PHE A 9 -9.98 5.90 -6.78
CA PHE A 9 -10.15 4.48 -7.12
C PHE A 9 -10.93 4.31 -8.42
N GLN A 10 -10.53 3.33 -9.23
CA GLN A 10 -11.22 3.02 -10.49
C GLN A 10 -12.50 2.19 -10.27
N GLU A 11 -12.53 1.37 -9.21
CA GLU A 11 -13.62 0.45 -8.90
C GLU A 11 -13.68 0.19 -7.38
N VAL A 12 -14.90 -0.03 -6.86
CA VAL A 12 -15.15 -0.48 -5.49
C VAL A 12 -16.14 -1.64 -5.53
N VAL A 13 -15.75 -2.80 -5.00
CA VAL A 13 -16.57 -4.02 -5.00
C VAL A 13 -16.91 -4.43 -3.56
N THR A 14 -18.16 -4.33 -3.11
CA THR A 14 -19.21 -3.43 -3.64
C THR A 14 -19.21 -2.10 -2.89
N GLU A 15 -19.63 -1.02 -3.55
CA GLU A 15 -19.83 0.28 -2.87
C GLU A 15 -20.82 0.19 -1.71
N GLY A 16 -21.84 -0.66 -1.81
CA GLY A 16 -22.84 -0.86 -0.76
C GLY A 16 -22.22 -1.44 0.52
N GLU A 17 -21.36 -2.45 0.38
CA GLU A 17 -20.62 -3.04 1.50
C GLU A 17 -19.63 -2.05 2.12
N LEU A 18 -18.93 -1.25 1.30
CA LEU A 18 -18.03 -0.21 1.81
C LEU A 18 -18.80 0.85 2.63
N LYS A 19 -19.94 1.33 2.12
CA LYS A 19 -20.78 2.33 2.81
C LYS A 19 -21.41 1.78 4.09
N ALA A 20 -21.68 0.48 4.15
CA ALA A 20 -22.21 -0.18 5.34
C ALA A 20 -21.12 -0.44 6.41
N LEU A 21 -19.84 -0.38 6.03
CA LEU A 21 -18.72 -0.67 6.93
C LEU A 21 -18.49 0.47 7.94
N LYS A 22 -18.30 0.10 9.21
CA LYS A 22 -17.80 1.05 10.22
C LYS A 22 -16.31 1.25 10.01
N LEU A 23 -15.94 2.37 9.38
CA LEU A 23 -14.55 2.65 9.00
C LEU A 23 -13.59 2.74 10.19
N LYS A 24 -14.03 3.30 11.32
CA LYS A 24 -13.20 3.41 12.52
C LYS A 24 -12.81 2.02 13.04
N GLY A 25 -11.51 1.70 12.94
CA GLY A 25 -10.98 0.39 13.35
C GLY A 25 -11.21 -0.73 12.34
N ALA A 26 -11.75 -0.42 11.15
CA ALA A 26 -11.67 -1.33 10.01
C ALA A 26 -10.21 -1.53 9.61
N LYS A 27 -9.91 -2.69 9.02
CA LYS A 27 -8.56 -3.04 8.57
C LYS A 27 -8.53 -3.14 7.05
N ALA A 28 -7.52 -2.55 6.44
CA ALA A 28 -7.20 -2.72 5.03
C ALA A 28 -5.76 -3.20 4.89
N TYR A 29 -5.47 -3.80 3.73
CA TYR A 29 -4.15 -4.31 3.40
C TYR A 29 -3.84 -4.06 1.92
N ILE A 30 -2.59 -3.79 1.63
CA ILE A 30 -2.03 -3.80 0.28
C ILE A 30 -0.67 -4.48 0.29
N GLY A 31 -0.38 -5.28 -0.74
CA GLY A 31 0.91 -5.93 -0.94
C GLY A 31 1.67 -5.33 -2.11
N PHE A 32 2.99 -5.20 -1.96
CA PHE A 32 3.90 -4.81 -3.03
C PHE A 32 5.00 -5.84 -3.18
N GLU A 33 5.22 -6.33 -4.40
CA GLU A 33 6.41 -7.10 -4.74
C GLU A 33 7.62 -6.14 -4.87
N PRO A 34 8.67 -6.29 -4.04
CA PRO A 34 9.87 -5.49 -4.23
C PRO A 34 10.63 -5.95 -5.46
N SER A 35 10.66 -5.11 -6.51
CA SER A 35 11.16 -5.49 -7.82
C SER A 35 12.17 -4.50 -8.42
N GLY A 36 12.81 -3.67 -7.59
CA GLY A 36 13.75 -2.64 -7.99
C GLY A 36 13.30 -1.24 -7.61
N THR A 37 13.52 -0.27 -8.50
CA THR A 37 13.20 1.15 -8.27
C THR A 37 11.69 1.38 -8.25
N ALA A 38 11.19 2.02 -7.20
CA ALA A 38 9.78 2.42 -7.12
C ALA A 38 9.47 3.51 -8.15
N HIS A 39 8.36 3.37 -8.87
CA HIS A 39 7.89 4.34 -9.85
C HIS A 39 6.65 5.10 -9.33
N ILE A 40 6.16 6.08 -10.11
CA ILE A 40 5.05 6.95 -9.71
C ILE A 40 3.78 6.17 -9.31
N GLY A 41 3.48 5.09 -10.04
CA GLY A 41 2.36 4.20 -9.73
C GLY A 41 2.50 3.49 -8.38
N THR A 42 3.64 2.84 -8.09
CA THR A 42 3.81 2.08 -6.85
C THR A 42 4.00 2.97 -5.63
N ALA A 43 4.67 4.12 -5.78
CA ALA A 43 4.97 5.00 -4.66
C ALA A 43 4.00 6.18 -4.56
N LEU A 44 4.11 7.17 -5.44
CA LEU A 44 3.34 8.42 -5.32
C LEU A 44 1.82 8.17 -5.29
N MET A 45 1.31 7.36 -6.23
CA MET A 45 -0.13 7.15 -6.33
C MET A 45 -0.67 6.39 -5.13
N TRP A 46 -0.04 5.28 -4.72
CA TRP A 46 -0.51 4.47 -3.60
C TRP A 46 -0.35 5.14 -2.25
N THR A 47 0.71 5.92 -2.01
CA THR A 47 0.83 6.74 -0.80
C THR A 47 -0.41 7.61 -0.58
N ALA A 48 -0.92 8.26 -1.63
CA ALA A 48 -2.13 9.07 -1.53
C ALA A 48 -3.39 8.24 -1.17
N ARG A 49 -3.56 7.04 -1.73
CA ARG A 49 -4.71 6.15 -1.43
C ARG A 49 -4.63 5.61 -0.01
N ILE A 50 -3.43 5.22 0.43
CA ILE A 50 -3.20 4.70 1.78
C ILE A 50 -3.53 5.81 2.80
N ASN A 51 -3.00 7.01 2.61
CA ASN A 51 -3.30 8.14 3.49
C ASN A 51 -4.80 8.46 3.53
N ASN A 52 -5.49 8.44 2.38
CA ASN A 52 -6.94 8.66 2.32
C ASN A 52 -7.72 7.65 3.18
N LEU A 53 -7.35 6.36 3.14
CA LEU A 53 -7.96 5.33 4.00
C LEU A 53 -7.65 5.57 5.49
N ILE A 54 -6.42 5.92 5.82
CA ILE A 54 -6.00 6.19 7.21
C ILE A 54 -6.74 7.42 7.78
N GLU A 55 -6.89 8.49 6.99
CA GLU A 55 -7.66 9.69 7.37
C GLU A 55 -9.16 9.39 7.59
N ALA A 56 -9.69 8.40 6.89
CA ALA A 56 -11.04 7.89 7.09
C ALA A 56 -11.19 6.98 8.33
N GLY A 57 -10.09 6.68 9.02
CA GLY A 57 -10.06 5.90 10.28
C GLY A 57 -9.79 4.41 10.10
N VAL A 58 -9.36 3.99 8.92
CA VAL A 58 -8.98 2.61 8.59
C VAL A 58 -7.54 2.35 9.02
N SER A 59 -7.28 1.22 9.67
CA SER A 59 -5.92 0.72 9.93
C SER A 59 -5.39 0.02 8.68
N VAL A 60 -4.34 0.56 8.06
CA VAL A 60 -3.78 0.02 6.81
C VAL A 60 -2.47 -0.71 7.07
N LYS A 61 -2.37 -1.94 6.57
CA LYS A 61 -1.15 -2.76 6.58
C LYS A 61 -0.52 -2.84 5.19
N ILE A 62 0.77 -2.57 5.09
CA ILE A 62 1.58 -2.68 3.88
C ILE A 62 2.43 -3.93 3.99
N LEU A 63 2.15 -4.92 3.15
CA LEU A 63 2.98 -6.11 3.03
C LEU A 63 4.06 -5.88 1.98
N MET A 64 5.31 -5.85 2.41
CA MET A 64 6.45 -6.04 1.49
C MET A 64 6.53 -7.52 1.15
N ALA A 65 5.96 -7.90 0.02
CA ALA A 65 5.70 -9.28 -0.39
C ALA A 65 6.96 -9.93 -1.00
N ASP A 66 8.00 -10.07 -0.18
CA ASP A 66 9.32 -10.59 -0.52
C ASP A 66 9.29 -12.01 -1.12
N TRP A 67 8.57 -12.95 -0.50
CA TRP A 67 8.43 -14.30 -1.04
C TRP A 67 7.64 -14.34 -2.36
N HIS A 68 6.66 -13.45 -2.54
CA HIS A 68 5.92 -13.36 -3.80
C HIS A 68 6.84 -12.84 -4.92
N ALA A 69 7.63 -11.81 -4.62
CA ALA A 69 8.65 -11.30 -5.55
C ALA A 69 9.72 -12.37 -5.87
N MET A 70 10.12 -13.17 -4.89
CA MET A 70 11.09 -14.26 -5.09
C MET A 70 10.53 -15.35 -6.01
N ILE A 71 9.30 -15.81 -5.77
CA ILE A 71 8.62 -16.81 -6.62
C ILE A 71 8.37 -16.25 -8.03
N ASN A 72 8.22 -14.93 -8.17
CA ASN A 72 8.05 -14.23 -9.45
C ASN A 72 9.38 -13.79 -10.08
N ASP A 73 10.49 -14.45 -9.72
CA ASP A 73 11.85 -14.24 -10.24
C ASP A 73 12.34 -12.79 -10.23
N LYS A 74 11.77 -11.92 -9.38
CA LYS A 74 12.19 -10.53 -9.28
C LYS A 74 13.62 -10.46 -8.80
N LEU A 75 14.41 -9.60 -9.43
CA LEU A 75 15.82 -9.42 -9.12
C LEU A 75 16.62 -10.75 -9.19
N GLY A 76 16.15 -11.69 -10.01
CA GLY A 76 16.76 -13.02 -10.19
C GLY A 76 16.41 -14.02 -9.08
N GLY A 77 15.35 -13.77 -8.30
CA GLY A 77 14.96 -14.64 -7.17
C GLY A 77 15.89 -14.50 -5.95
N ASP A 78 16.77 -13.50 -5.94
CA ASP A 78 17.68 -13.23 -4.83
C ASP A 78 16.94 -12.50 -3.69
N ILE A 79 16.64 -13.23 -2.62
CA ILE A 79 15.85 -12.72 -1.49
C ILE A 79 16.53 -11.53 -0.80
N GLU A 80 17.86 -11.46 -0.75
CA GLU A 80 18.55 -10.35 -0.10
C GLU A 80 18.38 -9.05 -0.90
N ARG A 81 18.47 -9.15 -2.24
CA ARG A 81 18.22 -8.02 -3.15
C ARG A 81 16.77 -7.56 -3.10
N ILE A 82 15.83 -8.50 -3.00
CA ILE A 82 14.39 -8.21 -2.86
C ILE A 82 14.14 -7.47 -1.55
N MET A 83 14.69 -7.94 -0.43
CA MET A 83 14.55 -7.26 0.86
C MET A 83 15.17 -5.85 0.84
N GLU A 84 16.30 -5.66 0.16
CA GLU A 84 16.90 -4.33 -0.02
C GLU A 84 16.02 -3.41 -0.88
N SER A 85 15.48 -3.92 -1.99
CA SER A 85 14.48 -3.19 -2.78
C SER A 85 13.26 -2.82 -1.93
N GLY A 86 12.81 -3.71 -1.04
CA GLY A 86 11.70 -3.45 -0.14
C GLY A 86 12.00 -2.31 0.84
N ARG A 87 13.18 -2.30 1.45
CA ARG A 87 13.64 -1.19 2.31
C ARG A 87 13.69 0.14 1.56
N SER A 88 14.23 0.14 0.34
CA SER A 88 14.27 1.33 -0.52
C SER A 88 12.86 1.84 -0.86
N MET A 89 11.94 0.93 -1.18
CA MET A 89 10.54 1.28 -1.47
C MET A 89 9.84 1.89 -0.26
N VAL A 90 10.02 1.32 0.94
CA VAL A 90 9.49 1.90 2.20
C VAL A 90 10.06 3.29 2.45
N ALA A 91 11.36 3.50 2.24
CA ALA A 91 11.97 4.83 2.36
C ALA A 91 11.35 5.82 1.36
N GLY A 92 11.07 5.38 0.12
CA GLY A 92 10.37 6.16 -0.89
C GLY A 92 8.95 6.56 -0.46
N PHE A 93 8.16 5.62 0.06
CA PHE A 93 6.81 5.91 0.56
C PHE A 93 6.84 6.96 1.68
N LYS A 94 7.77 6.82 2.64
CA LYS A 94 7.94 7.80 3.73
C LYS A 94 8.35 9.18 3.21
N ALA A 95 9.28 9.24 2.25
CA ALA A 95 9.70 10.49 1.63
C ALA A 95 8.57 11.19 0.87
N LEU A 96 7.59 10.43 0.37
CA LEU A 96 6.38 10.93 -0.29
C LEU A 96 5.24 11.25 0.69
N GLY A 97 5.49 11.19 2.00
CA GLY A 97 4.52 11.55 3.03
C GLY A 97 3.54 10.45 3.40
N LEU A 98 3.94 9.17 3.29
CA LEU A 98 3.17 8.08 3.87
C LEU A 98 2.93 8.34 5.36
N ASP A 99 1.67 8.26 5.77
CA ASP A 99 1.25 8.49 7.15
C ASP A 99 1.91 7.46 8.09
N GLU A 100 2.46 7.93 9.21
CA GLU A 100 3.19 7.11 10.19
C GLU A 100 2.32 6.04 10.86
N ARG A 101 0.99 6.14 10.74
CA ARG A 101 0.03 5.14 11.22
C ARG A 101 -0.06 3.92 10.31
N ALA A 102 0.53 3.94 9.11
CA ALA A 102 0.63 2.75 8.27
C ALA A 102 1.56 1.71 8.90
N GLU A 103 1.12 0.46 8.96
CA GLU A 103 1.88 -0.67 9.53
C GLU A 103 2.60 -1.50 8.46
#